data_AF-A0A7R8WXX1-F1
#
_entry.id   AF-A0A7R8WXX1-F1
#
_cell.length_a   1.000
_cell.length_b   1.000
_cell.length_c   1.000
_cell.angle_alpha   90.00
_cell.angle_beta   90.00
_cell.angle_gamma   90.00
#
_symmetry.space_group_name_H-M   'P 1'
#
loop_
_entity.id
_entity.type
_entity.pdbx_description
1 polymer ?
#
loop_
_entity_poly.entity_id
_entity_poly.type
_entity_poly.pdbx_seq_one_letter_code
_entity_poly.pdbx_strand_id
1 'polypeptide(L)'
;MPAISSTTWAETRDALITTQSPEMTPVNPTGSMMNGTLTVHEMKRRRLRVASCSYSISNPLHQTRVEELLRPLIFTQDTINRIRDVFEQEMKLGLAKNPPKRSSLLMENTFLPELPNGTENGEYLALDLGGTNFRVMFVELQGGTIQKLEVKYYNVPEEVRLGPGEDLFDFLADCIKDFLEEKHHVGEKLTLGFCFSFPMYQQALNVGILAHWTKSFNCPGVVGKDVVKMLNDAIHRRCGRAVDVVAVLNDTTGTIVKGAYMDHETAIGLILGTGSNACYLERVSRIEKWEGKHDVEEVVIDIEFGALGDNGVLDFIKTDFDREVDRNSLLVGSFTFEKYYAGKYLGEIARVILVRLVDEGLLFEGKCTEKLRTPGSFTTNYVSHIEKDTVELSTEETERILGEFGLGYTQDDLEIIKYVCAVISERAANLVSICKSLPPPPSPIVFRKTSRNDEYSNENSLGLTYL
;
A
#
# COMPACT_ATOMS: atom_id res chain seq x y z
N MET A 1 27.96 -14.17 27.44
CA MET A 1 26.53 -14.00 27.72
C MET A 1 26.38 -13.11 28.94
N PRO A 2 25.68 -11.98 28.78
CA PRO A 2 24.46 -11.76 29.55
C PRO A 2 23.27 -11.43 28.63
N ALA A 3 22.07 -11.72 29.13
CA ALA A 3 20.79 -11.59 28.45
C ALA A 3 20.46 -10.13 28.12
N ILE A 4 20.10 -9.87 26.86
CA ILE A 4 19.46 -8.61 26.44
C ILE A 4 17.99 -8.74 26.80
N SER A 5 17.53 -7.89 27.71
CA SER A 5 16.15 -7.87 28.21
C SER A 5 15.19 -7.38 27.12
N SER A 6 13.96 -7.88 27.17
CA SER A 6 12.82 -7.55 26.32
C SER A 6 12.29 -6.11 26.49
N THR A 7 13.13 -5.17 26.93
CA THR A 7 12.73 -3.84 27.40
C THR A 7 13.04 -2.72 26.40
N THR A 8 13.88 -2.97 25.40
CA THR A 8 14.34 -1.91 24.46
C THR A 8 13.31 -1.50 23.41
N TRP A 9 12.25 -2.28 23.17
CA TRP A 9 11.18 -1.92 22.22
C TRP A 9 10.12 -0.97 22.80
N ALA A 10 9.99 -0.89 24.13
CA ALA A 10 9.03 0.00 24.77
C ALA A 10 9.53 1.45 24.86
N GLU A 11 10.86 1.66 24.85
CA GLU A 11 11.47 2.98 25.03
C GLU A 11 11.54 3.80 23.72
N THR A 12 11.51 3.15 22.56
CA THR A 12 11.35 3.83 21.25
C THR A 12 9.93 4.34 20.99
N ARG A 13 8.97 3.98 21.86
CA ARG A 13 7.51 4.19 21.70
C ARG A 13 7.02 5.59 22.12
N ASP A 14 7.75 6.29 22.99
CA ASP A 14 7.25 7.50 23.66
C ASP A 14 7.52 8.81 22.88
N ALA A 15 8.22 8.77 21.75
CA ALA A 15 8.57 9.97 20.96
C ALA A 15 7.45 10.47 20.01
N LEU A 16 6.28 9.82 19.99
CA LEU A 16 5.14 10.09 19.07
C LEU A 16 4.33 11.36 19.40
N ILE A 17 4.69 12.14 20.41
CA ILE A 17 3.77 13.13 21.01
C ILE A 17 3.83 14.51 20.32
N THR A 18 4.93 14.85 19.66
CA THR A 18 5.24 16.17 19.08
C THR A 18 4.83 16.54 17.64
N THR A 19 3.83 17.38 17.39
CA THR A 19 3.70 18.31 16.22
C THR A 19 2.76 18.02 15.04
N GLN A 20 2.03 19.08 14.68
CA GLN A 20 0.91 19.22 13.75
C GLN A 20 1.35 19.08 12.27
N SER A 21 0.53 18.39 11.47
CA SER A 21 0.62 18.40 10.01
C SER A 21 -0.12 19.62 9.45
N PRO A 22 0.39 20.30 8.40
CA PRO A 22 -0.34 21.40 7.77
C PRO A 22 -1.60 20.90 7.05
N GLU A 23 -2.69 21.65 7.24
CA GLU A 23 -4.04 21.38 6.75
C GLU A 23 -4.07 21.12 5.23
N MET A 24 -4.58 19.95 4.82
CA MET A 24 -5.07 19.76 3.44
C MET A 24 -6.49 20.31 3.36
N THR A 25 -6.69 21.33 2.54
CA THR A 25 -8.02 21.83 2.17
C THR A 25 -8.86 20.73 1.50
N PRO A 26 -10.15 20.56 1.87
CA PRO A 26 -11.00 19.53 1.29
C PRO A 26 -11.33 19.83 -0.17
N VAL A 27 -11.01 18.88 -1.05
CA VAL A 27 -11.45 18.90 -2.46
C VAL A 27 -12.92 18.50 -2.52
N ASN A 28 -13.76 19.41 -3.03
CA ASN A 28 -15.20 19.22 -3.23
C ASN A 28 -15.48 18.05 -4.21
N PRO A 29 -16.29 17.04 -3.85
CA PRO A 29 -16.58 15.91 -4.72
C PRO A 29 -17.76 16.23 -5.65
N THR A 30 -17.55 17.14 -6.61
CA THR A 30 -18.47 17.30 -7.75
C THR A 30 -17.77 17.25 -9.11
N GLY A 31 -16.50 16.82 -9.14
CA GLY A 31 -15.79 16.48 -10.37
C GLY A 31 -16.02 15.03 -10.73
N SER A 32 -16.66 14.79 -11.87
CA SER A 32 -16.72 13.50 -12.58
C SER A 32 -15.42 12.70 -12.39
N MET A 33 -15.48 11.58 -11.66
CA MET A 33 -14.43 10.57 -11.72
C MET A 33 -14.41 10.05 -13.16
N MET A 34 -13.38 10.41 -13.93
CA MET A 34 -13.06 9.69 -15.15
C MET A 34 -12.67 8.26 -14.77
N ASN A 35 -13.63 7.34 -14.85
CA ASN A 35 -13.37 5.90 -14.92
C ASN A 35 -12.64 5.61 -16.23
N GLY A 36 -11.31 5.77 -16.21
CA GLY A 36 -10.44 5.32 -17.28
C GLY A 36 -9.93 3.92 -17.00
N THR A 37 -10.68 2.89 -17.38
CA THR A 37 -10.14 1.52 -17.44
C THR A 37 -9.21 1.44 -18.66
N LEU A 38 -7.91 1.68 -18.46
CA LEU A 38 -6.92 1.48 -19.52
C LEU A 38 -6.76 -0.02 -19.77
N THR A 39 -6.95 -0.44 -21.01
CA THR A 39 -6.71 -1.83 -21.40
C THR A 39 -5.21 -2.14 -21.32
N VAL A 40 -4.84 -3.39 -21.05
CA VAL A 40 -3.42 -3.87 -21.09
C VAL A 40 -2.76 -3.50 -22.44
N HIS A 41 -3.56 -3.42 -23.51
CA HIS A 41 -3.12 -3.04 -24.84
C HIS A 41 -2.77 -1.54 -24.97
N GLU A 42 -3.54 -0.65 -24.33
CA GLU A 42 -3.22 0.79 -24.24
C GLU A 42 -2.02 1.06 -23.32
N MET A 43 -1.91 0.31 -22.22
CA MET A 43 -0.70 0.32 -21.39
C MET A 43 0.54 -0.14 -22.16
N LYS A 44 0.41 -1.17 -23.02
CA LYS A 44 1.49 -1.63 -23.92
C LYS A 44 1.85 -0.59 -25.00
N ARG A 45 0.87 0.13 -25.56
CA ARG A 45 1.14 1.24 -26.51
C ARG A 45 1.81 2.43 -25.84
N ARG A 46 1.47 2.74 -24.59
CA ARG A 46 2.17 3.77 -23.78
C ARG A 46 3.55 3.31 -23.29
N ARG A 47 3.75 2.02 -23.02
CA ARG A 47 5.05 1.41 -22.69
C ARG A 47 6.12 1.65 -23.76
N LEU A 48 5.75 1.75 -25.03
CA LEU A 48 6.70 2.02 -26.12
C LEU A 48 7.28 3.45 -26.11
N ARG A 49 6.81 4.35 -25.21
CA ARG A 49 7.39 5.69 -25.02
C ARG A 49 8.14 5.89 -23.72
N VAL A 50 8.15 4.92 -22.80
CA VAL A 50 9.15 4.89 -21.71
C VAL A 50 10.41 4.21 -22.24
N ALA A 51 10.91 4.74 -23.36
CA ALA A 51 12.21 4.38 -23.87
C ALA A 51 13.22 5.13 -22.99
N SER A 52 13.89 4.41 -22.09
CA SER A 52 15.12 4.81 -21.40
C SER A 52 15.25 6.32 -21.20
N CYS A 53 14.76 6.89 -20.09
CA CYS A 53 14.75 8.33 -19.77
C CYS A 53 15.92 9.13 -20.38
N SER A 54 15.81 9.46 -21.66
CA SER A 54 16.89 10.05 -22.44
C SER A 54 16.64 11.53 -22.38
N TYR A 55 17.26 12.17 -21.40
CA TYR A 55 17.33 13.62 -21.33
C TYR A 55 18.69 14.04 -21.89
N SER A 56 18.74 15.26 -22.43
CA SER A 56 19.96 15.85 -22.95
C SER A 56 20.01 17.28 -22.45
N ILE A 57 21.11 17.63 -21.80
CA ILE A 57 21.36 19.02 -21.38
C ILE A 57 22.51 19.61 -22.18
N SER A 58 22.66 20.93 -22.13
CA SER A 58 23.63 21.65 -22.96
C SER A 58 25.09 21.29 -22.67
N ASN A 59 25.41 20.89 -21.44
CA ASN A 59 26.76 20.55 -20.98
C ASN A 59 26.94 19.03 -20.74
N PRO A 60 27.69 18.31 -21.59
CA PRO A 60 27.88 16.86 -21.45
C PRO A 60 28.62 16.40 -20.18
N LEU A 61 29.53 17.22 -19.65
CA LEU A 61 30.23 16.90 -18.39
C LEU A 61 29.27 17.04 -17.21
N HIS A 62 28.42 18.05 -17.25
CA HIS A 62 27.36 18.24 -16.28
C HIS A 62 26.40 17.04 -16.32
N GLN A 63 25.98 16.62 -17.52
CA GLN A 63 25.08 15.48 -17.69
C GLN A 63 25.66 14.20 -17.09
N THR A 64 26.90 13.87 -17.44
CA THR A 64 27.62 12.71 -16.90
C THR A 64 27.64 12.73 -15.37
N ARG A 65 27.85 13.90 -14.77
CA ARG A 65 27.91 14.03 -13.31
C ARG A 65 26.56 13.76 -12.64
N VAL A 66 25.46 14.26 -13.21
CA VAL A 66 24.10 13.96 -12.74
C VAL A 66 23.81 12.46 -12.86
N GLU A 67 24.10 11.88 -14.02
CA GLU A 67 23.91 10.44 -14.27
C GLU A 67 24.73 9.57 -13.29
N GLU A 68 25.98 9.93 -13.00
CA GLU A 68 26.82 9.23 -12.02
C GLU A 68 26.23 9.24 -10.60
N LEU A 69 25.68 10.39 -10.17
CA LEU A 69 25.05 10.55 -8.85
C LEU A 69 23.77 9.72 -8.74
N LEU A 70 22.98 9.66 -9.81
CA LEU A 70 21.70 8.93 -9.83
C LEU A 70 21.86 7.45 -10.18
N ARG A 71 22.99 7.02 -10.75
CA ARG A 71 23.25 5.63 -11.17
C ARG A 71 22.91 4.57 -10.12
N PRO A 72 23.18 4.74 -8.82
CA PRO A 72 22.80 3.76 -7.79
C PRO A 72 21.29 3.52 -7.65
N LEU A 73 20.46 4.45 -8.14
CA LEU A 73 18.99 4.35 -8.13
C LEU A 73 18.45 3.56 -9.33
N ILE A 74 19.27 3.35 -10.37
CA ILE A 74 18.87 2.69 -11.62
C ILE A 74 19.21 1.20 -11.50
N PHE A 75 18.18 0.36 -11.38
CA PHE A 75 18.37 -1.08 -11.18
C PHE A 75 18.55 -1.83 -12.49
N THR A 76 19.58 -2.67 -12.52
CA THR A 76 19.72 -3.70 -13.57
C THR A 76 18.74 -4.84 -13.35
N GLN A 77 18.48 -5.62 -14.39
CA GLN A 77 17.66 -6.83 -14.28
C GLN A 77 18.20 -7.80 -13.20
N ASP A 78 19.52 -7.93 -13.10
CA ASP A 78 20.15 -8.78 -12.07
C ASP A 78 19.89 -8.25 -10.66
N THR A 79 19.87 -6.93 -10.48
CA THR A 79 19.52 -6.31 -9.20
C THR A 79 18.07 -6.60 -8.83
N ILE A 80 17.15 -6.45 -9.78
CA ILE A 80 15.72 -6.76 -9.58
C ILE A 80 15.52 -8.24 -9.22
N ASN A 81 16.18 -9.14 -9.95
CA ASN A 81 16.15 -10.58 -9.68
C ASN A 81 16.66 -10.89 -8.27
N ARG A 82 17.76 -10.26 -7.84
CA ARG A 82 18.31 -10.44 -6.50
C ARG A 82 17.35 -9.94 -5.42
N ILE A 83 16.68 -8.79 -5.62
CA ILE A 83 15.68 -8.28 -4.67
C ILE A 83 14.52 -9.27 -4.54
N ARG A 84 14.02 -9.81 -5.67
CA ARG A 84 12.98 -10.84 -5.67
C ARG A 84 13.40 -12.08 -4.91
N ASP A 85 14.61 -12.60 -5.16
CA ASP A 85 15.10 -13.80 -4.48
C ASP A 85 15.24 -13.57 -2.96
N VAL A 86 15.61 -12.35 -2.54
CA VAL A 86 15.61 -11.95 -1.12
C VAL A 86 14.18 -11.91 -0.56
N PHE A 87 13.24 -11.31 -1.28
CA PHE A 87 11.84 -11.25 -0.87
C PHE A 87 11.24 -12.65 -0.67
N GLU A 88 11.44 -13.57 -1.61
CA GLU A 88 10.98 -14.97 -1.49
C GLU A 88 11.61 -15.70 -0.30
N GLN A 89 12.90 -15.45 -0.02
CA GLN A 89 13.57 -16.02 1.15
C GLN A 89 12.98 -15.49 2.45
N GLU A 90 12.73 -14.19 2.53
CA GLU A 90 12.13 -13.58 3.72
C GLU A 90 10.68 -14.04 3.92
N MET A 91 9.90 -14.28 2.85
CA MET A 91 8.57 -14.89 2.96
C MET A 91 8.64 -16.30 3.56
N LYS A 92 9.54 -17.16 3.04
CA LYS A 92 9.75 -18.51 3.57
C LYS A 92 10.14 -18.48 5.04
N LEU A 93 11.02 -17.56 5.43
CA LEU A 93 11.42 -17.39 6.83
C LEU A 93 10.28 -16.88 7.71
N GLY A 94 9.46 -15.96 7.20
CA GLY A 94 8.32 -15.40 7.92
C GLY A 94 7.21 -16.42 8.17
N LEU A 95 7.08 -17.43 7.31
CA LEU A 95 6.11 -18.54 7.46
C LEU A 95 6.65 -19.75 8.24
N ALA A 96 7.97 -19.85 8.43
CA ALA A 96 8.60 -20.97 9.12
C ALA A 96 8.31 -20.97 10.62
N LYS A 97 8.19 -22.15 11.23
CA LYS A 97 7.94 -22.29 12.68
C LYS A 97 9.18 -21.96 13.52
N ASN A 98 10.34 -22.40 13.05
CA ASN A 98 11.63 -22.20 13.70
C ASN A 98 12.67 -21.76 12.65
N PRO A 99 12.57 -20.54 12.12
CA PRO A 99 13.47 -20.10 11.07
C PRO A 99 14.90 -19.98 11.59
N PRO A 100 15.93 -20.27 10.76
CA PRO A 100 17.33 -20.16 11.16
C PRO A 100 17.78 -18.72 11.45
N LYS A 101 17.03 -17.73 10.95
CA LYS A 101 17.19 -16.31 11.22
C LYS A 101 15.83 -15.62 11.20
N ARG A 102 15.70 -14.49 11.89
CA ARG A 102 14.45 -13.72 11.90
C ARG A 102 14.20 -13.09 10.52
N SER A 103 13.00 -13.27 9.99
CA SER A 103 12.54 -12.54 8.80
C SER A 103 12.26 -11.08 9.12
N SER A 104 12.49 -10.21 8.15
CA SER A 104 11.99 -8.83 8.14
C SER A 104 10.51 -8.74 7.78
N LEU A 105 9.94 -9.77 7.13
CA LEU A 105 8.51 -9.87 6.84
C LEU A 105 7.78 -10.54 8.00
N LEU A 106 6.66 -9.97 8.43
CA LEU A 106 5.89 -10.51 9.54
C LEU A 106 5.04 -11.71 9.12
N MET A 107 4.49 -11.69 7.90
CA MET A 107 3.64 -12.77 7.37
C MET A 107 2.50 -13.10 8.35
N GLU A 108 1.71 -12.08 8.69
CA GLU A 108 0.67 -12.13 9.71
C GLU A 108 -0.57 -12.87 9.20
N ASN A 109 -1.17 -13.64 10.11
CA ASN A 109 -2.40 -14.37 9.84
C ASN A 109 -3.61 -13.44 9.96
N THR A 110 -4.33 -13.24 8.85
CA THR A 110 -5.56 -12.42 8.85
C THR A 110 -6.81 -13.22 9.23
N PHE A 111 -6.69 -14.53 9.46
CA PHE A 111 -7.79 -15.45 9.78
C PHE A 111 -8.95 -15.44 8.76
N LEU A 112 -8.73 -14.89 7.57
CA LEU A 112 -9.68 -14.93 6.45
C LEU A 112 -9.39 -16.17 5.60
N PRO A 113 -10.19 -17.24 5.70
CA PRO A 113 -9.84 -18.55 5.15
C PRO A 113 -10.09 -18.67 3.65
N GLU A 114 -10.93 -17.81 3.08
CA GLU A 114 -11.31 -17.89 1.67
C GLU A 114 -11.65 -16.51 1.13
N LEU A 115 -11.59 -16.40 -0.20
CA LEU A 115 -12.03 -15.22 -0.94
C LEU A 115 -13.43 -15.46 -1.53
N PRO A 116 -14.16 -14.39 -1.87
CA PRO A 116 -15.48 -14.53 -2.48
C PRO A 116 -15.48 -15.42 -3.73
N ASN A 117 -16.43 -16.35 -3.79
CA ASN A 117 -16.57 -17.35 -4.84
C ASN A 117 -17.91 -17.25 -5.61
N GLY A 118 -18.75 -16.26 -5.29
CA GLY A 118 -20.02 -16.03 -5.97
C GLY A 118 -21.20 -16.76 -5.34
N THR A 119 -21.00 -17.48 -4.23
CA THR A 119 -22.09 -18.16 -3.49
C THR A 119 -22.60 -17.38 -2.29
N GLU A 120 -22.08 -16.18 -2.06
CA GLU A 120 -22.43 -15.35 -0.92
C GLU A 120 -23.89 -14.92 -0.99
N ASN A 121 -24.60 -15.06 0.12
CA ASN A 121 -25.99 -14.66 0.26
C ASN A 121 -26.21 -14.05 1.63
N GLY A 122 -27.16 -13.11 1.74
CA GLY A 122 -27.60 -12.55 3.02
C GLY A 122 -27.42 -11.04 3.12
N GLU A 123 -27.73 -10.52 4.30
CA GLU A 123 -27.77 -9.09 4.61
C GLU A 123 -26.70 -8.79 5.65
N TYR A 124 -25.85 -7.81 5.35
CA TYR A 124 -24.65 -7.51 6.13
C TYR A 124 -24.51 -6.02 6.35
N LEU A 125 -24.00 -5.66 7.53
CA LEU A 125 -23.45 -4.34 7.77
C LEU A 125 -21.95 -4.34 7.52
N ALA A 126 -21.45 -3.22 7.00
CA ALA A 126 -20.02 -2.97 6.90
C ALA A 126 -19.69 -1.57 7.41
N LEU A 127 -18.60 -1.49 8.16
CA LEU A 127 -18.04 -0.24 8.66
C LEU A 127 -16.70 0.01 8.02
N ASP A 128 -16.43 1.26 7.72
CA ASP A 128 -15.11 1.70 7.27
C ASP A 128 -14.73 2.98 8.01
N LEU A 129 -13.73 2.85 8.88
CA LEU A 129 -13.19 3.94 9.66
C LEU A 129 -11.87 4.42 9.02
N GLY A 130 -11.98 5.49 8.23
CA GLY A 130 -10.84 6.19 7.64
C GLY A 130 -10.18 7.18 8.60
N GLY A 131 -9.39 8.11 8.06
CA GLY A 131 -8.69 9.14 8.86
C GLY A 131 -9.62 10.23 9.42
N THR A 132 -10.66 10.62 8.69
CA THR A 132 -11.64 11.64 9.13
C THR A 132 -13.07 11.26 8.77
N ASN A 133 -13.22 10.47 7.70
CA ASN A 133 -14.51 9.96 7.26
C ASN A 133 -14.77 8.58 7.85
N PHE A 134 -15.98 8.41 8.35
CA PHE A 134 -16.55 7.13 8.76
C PHE A 134 -17.75 6.83 7.89
N ARG A 135 -17.95 5.58 7.49
CA ARG A 135 -19.16 5.19 6.77
C ARG A 135 -19.74 3.89 7.30
N VAL A 136 -21.07 3.86 7.30
CA VAL A 136 -21.88 2.68 7.59
C VAL A 136 -22.55 2.25 6.29
N MET A 137 -22.52 0.96 6.02
CA MET A 137 -23.06 0.37 4.80
C MET A 137 -23.96 -0.80 5.14
N PHE A 138 -25.10 -0.92 4.45
CA PHE A 138 -25.89 -2.14 4.36
C PHE A 138 -25.68 -2.76 2.98
N VAL A 139 -25.44 -4.06 2.94
CA VAL A 139 -25.23 -4.83 1.72
C VAL A 139 -26.12 -6.06 1.74
N GLU A 140 -26.99 -6.19 0.74
CA GLU A 140 -27.73 -7.41 0.47
C GLU A 140 -27.07 -8.14 -0.70
N LEU A 141 -26.64 -9.38 -0.45
CA LEU A 141 -26.03 -10.26 -1.44
C LEU A 141 -27.00 -11.39 -1.80
N GLN A 142 -27.09 -11.67 -3.09
CA GLN A 142 -27.75 -12.86 -3.61
C GLN A 142 -26.89 -13.48 -4.72
N GLY A 143 -26.45 -14.72 -4.52
CA GLY A 143 -25.55 -15.41 -5.45
C GLY A 143 -24.30 -14.58 -5.77
N GLY A 144 -23.66 -14.03 -4.74
CA GLY A 144 -22.45 -13.21 -4.87
C GLY A 144 -22.67 -11.85 -5.53
N THR A 145 -23.90 -11.48 -5.86
CA THR A 145 -24.22 -10.20 -6.50
C THR A 145 -24.90 -9.27 -5.50
N ILE A 146 -24.43 -8.02 -5.44
CA ILE A 146 -25.06 -6.96 -4.64
C ILE A 146 -26.44 -6.63 -5.22
N GLN A 147 -27.50 -6.95 -4.48
CA GLN A 147 -28.88 -6.61 -4.81
C GLN A 147 -29.26 -5.23 -4.28
N LYS A 148 -28.81 -4.91 -3.07
CA LYS A 148 -29.05 -3.64 -2.39
C LYS A 148 -27.76 -3.15 -1.74
N LEU A 149 -27.47 -1.87 -1.93
CA LEU A 149 -26.36 -1.17 -1.28
C LEU A 149 -26.86 0.18 -0.78
N GLU A 150 -26.79 0.37 0.53
CA GLU A 150 -27.09 1.66 1.16
C GLU A 150 -25.88 2.12 1.94
N VAL A 151 -25.53 3.41 1.80
CA VAL A 151 -24.32 3.98 2.39
C VAL A 151 -24.69 5.29 3.07
N LYS A 152 -24.14 5.53 4.25
CA LYS A 152 -24.18 6.83 4.92
C LYS A 152 -22.80 7.20 5.43
N TYR A 153 -22.45 8.46 5.22
CA TYR A 153 -21.17 9.03 5.62
C TYR A 153 -21.35 9.90 6.86
N TYR A 154 -20.37 9.79 7.75
CA TYR A 154 -20.27 10.53 8.99
C TYR A 154 -18.88 11.17 9.05
N ASN A 155 -18.83 12.40 9.54
CA ASN A 155 -17.57 13.03 9.90
C ASN A 155 -17.28 12.69 11.36
N VAL A 156 -16.06 12.20 11.66
CA VAL A 156 -15.64 11.94 13.04
C VAL A 156 -15.03 13.21 13.62
N PRO A 157 -15.68 13.86 14.62
CA PRO A 157 -15.18 15.10 15.19
C PRO A 157 -13.79 14.92 15.80
N GLU A 158 -13.00 16.00 15.84
CA GLU A 158 -11.62 15.94 16.33
C GLU A 158 -11.56 15.55 17.81
N GLU A 159 -12.47 16.12 18.58
CA GLU A 159 -12.66 15.80 20.00
C GLU A 159 -12.95 14.32 20.24
N VAL A 160 -13.56 13.61 19.28
CA VAL A 160 -13.80 12.16 19.34
C VAL A 160 -12.54 11.39 18.90
N ARG A 161 -11.86 11.85 17.85
CA ARG A 161 -10.62 11.22 17.34
C ARG A 161 -9.45 11.31 18.32
N LEU A 162 -9.44 12.32 19.18
CA LEU A 162 -8.40 12.58 20.17
C LEU A 162 -8.88 12.36 21.62
N GLY A 163 -10.18 12.13 21.79
CA GLY A 163 -10.81 11.88 23.07
C GLY A 163 -10.66 10.44 23.57
N PRO A 164 -11.18 10.12 24.76
CA PRO A 164 -11.21 8.77 25.31
C PRO A 164 -11.71 7.72 24.30
N GLY A 165 -11.13 6.53 24.34
CA GLY A 165 -11.56 5.42 23.48
C GLY A 165 -13.04 5.10 23.59
N GLU A 166 -13.63 5.18 24.78
CA GLU A 166 -15.06 4.98 25.00
C GLU A 166 -15.91 5.93 24.15
N ASP A 167 -15.54 7.20 24.08
CA ASP A 167 -16.24 8.22 23.29
C ASP A 167 -16.21 7.90 21.79
N LEU A 168 -15.06 7.40 21.29
CA LEU A 168 -14.96 6.93 19.91
C LEU A 168 -15.94 5.78 19.63
N PHE A 169 -15.89 4.71 20.42
CA PHE A 169 -16.72 3.54 20.13
C PHE A 169 -18.21 3.80 20.37
N ASP A 170 -18.57 4.65 21.34
CA ASP A 170 -19.94 5.11 21.54
C ASP A 170 -20.42 5.96 20.35
N PHE A 171 -19.57 6.85 19.82
CA PHE A 171 -19.88 7.60 18.59
C PHE A 171 -20.12 6.68 17.40
N LEU A 172 -19.27 5.66 17.19
CA LEU A 172 -19.47 4.69 16.11
C LEU A 172 -20.79 3.93 16.28
N ALA A 173 -21.14 3.54 17.51
CA ALA A 173 -22.40 2.87 17.81
C ALA A 173 -23.63 3.78 17.58
N ASP A 174 -23.54 5.06 17.96
CA ASP A 174 -24.61 6.04 17.69
C ASP A 174 -24.80 6.25 16.18
N CYS A 175 -23.73 6.27 15.38
CA CYS A 175 -23.81 6.32 13.91
C CYS A 175 -24.44 5.06 13.30
N ILE A 176 -24.18 3.87 13.86
CA ILE A 176 -24.85 2.63 13.43
C ILE A 176 -26.34 2.72 13.73
N LYS A 177 -26.70 3.17 14.94
CA LYS A 177 -28.10 3.34 15.33
C LYS A 177 -28.85 4.27 14.38
N ASP A 178 -28.29 5.46 14.16
CA ASP A 178 -28.84 6.47 13.26
C ASP A 178 -28.99 5.94 11.82
N PHE A 179 -28.04 5.12 11.35
CA PHE A 179 -28.15 4.45 10.05
C PHE A 179 -29.31 3.45 9.99
N LEU A 180 -29.45 2.59 11.01
CA LEU A 180 -30.51 1.58 11.08
C LEU A 180 -31.90 2.23 11.13
N GLU A 181 -32.06 3.32 11.89
CA GLU A 181 -33.30 4.08 11.97
C GLU A 181 -33.67 4.72 10.63
N GLU A 182 -32.71 5.40 9.98
CA GLU A 182 -32.94 6.08 8.70
C GLU A 182 -33.22 5.09 7.55
N LYS A 183 -32.50 3.97 7.50
CA LYS A 183 -32.63 2.96 6.43
C LYS A 183 -33.68 1.89 6.73
N HIS A 184 -34.40 2.03 7.85
CA HIS A 184 -35.50 1.15 8.26
C HIS A 184 -35.11 -0.32 8.52
N HIS A 185 -33.89 -0.54 9.02
CA HIS A 185 -33.36 -1.85 9.42
C HIS A 185 -33.48 -2.12 10.93
N VAL A 186 -34.28 -1.32 11.65
CA VAL A 186 -34.48 -1.47 13.10
C VAL A 186 -35.19 -2.79 13.41
N GLY A 187 -34.62 -3.58 14.31
CA GLY A 187 -35.17 -4.85 14.78
C GLY A 187 -34.69 -6.07 13.99
N GLU A 188 -33.96 -5.87 12.89
CA GLU A 188 -33.25 -6.93 12.19
C GLU A 188 -32.02 -7.39 12.99
N LYS A 189 -31.63 -8.65 12.79
CA LYS A 189 -30.38 -9.19 13.34
C LYS A 189 -29.34 -9.23 12.22
N LEU A 190 -28.36 -8.33 12.29
CA LEU A 190 -27.37 -8.16 11.23
C LEU A 190 -25.97 -8.47 11.76
N THR A 191 -25.16 -9.11 10.92
CA THR A 191 -23.73 -9.28 11.19
C THR A 191 -22.96 -8.13 10.57
N LEU A 192 -21.86 -7.74 11.22
CA LEU A 192 -21.07 -6.57 10.85
C LEU A 192 -19.61 -6.94 10.57
N GLY A 193 -19.11 -6.52 9.41
CA GLY A 193 -17.68 -6.49 9.09
C GLY A 193 -17.08 -5.11 9.36
N PHE A 194 -15.99 -5.06 10.12
CA PHE A 194 -15.33 -3.82 10.52
C PHE A 194 -14.00 -3.62 9.77
N CYS A 195 -13.99 -2.77 8.75
CA CYS A 195 -12.75 -2.29 8.13
C CYS A 195 -12.10 -1.25 9.05
N PHE A 196 -11.11 -1.69 9.82
CA PHE A 196 -10.38 -0.89 10.79
C PHE A 196 -8.94 -0.72 10.30
N SER A 197 -8.71 0.29 9.47
CA SER A 197 -7.43 0.49 8.78
C SER A 197 -6.38 1.16 9.68
N PHE A 198 -6.06 0.51 10.81
CA PHE A 198 -4.98 0.87 11.73
C PHE A 198 -4.12 -0.37 12.02
N PRO A 199 -2.83 -0.17 12.35
CA PRO A 199 -1.96 -1.29 12.72
C PRO A 199 -2.55 -2.10 13.88
N MET A 200 -2.77 -3.40 13.67
CA MET A 200 -3.36 -4.27 14.67
C MET A 200 -2.70 -5.65 14.68
N TYR A 201 -2.68 -6.29 15.84
CA TYR A 201 -2.37 -7.71 15.98
C TYR A 201 -3.67 -8.48 15.97
N GLN A 202 -3.89 -9.27 14.93
CA GLN A 202 -5.09 -10.07 14.82
C GLN A 202 -4.88 -11.43 15.51
N GLN A 203 -5.87 -11.86 16.31
CA GLN A 203 -5.83 -13.15 17.02
C GLN A 203 -6.93 -14.11 16.57
N ALA A 204 -7.96 -13.58 15.91
CA ALA A 204 -9.02 -14.30 15.23
C ALA A 204 -9.67 -13.38 14.19
N LEU A 205 -10.54 -13.89 13.33
CA LEU A 205 -11.26 -13.05 12.36
C LEU A 205 -12.03 -11.91 13.05
N ASN A 206 -12.51 -12.14 14.27
CA ASN A 206 -13.27 -11.20 15.09
C ASN A 206 -12.51 -10.69 16.33
N VAL A 207 -11.17 -10.75 16.36
CA VAL A 207 -10.36 -10.24 17.47
C VAL A 207 -9.16 -9.48 16.92
N GLY A 208 -9.17 -8.16 17.08
CA GLY A 208 -8.12 -7.26 16.57
C GLY A 208 -7.60 -6.36 17.68
N ILE A 209 -6.35 -6.56 18.08
CA ILE A 209 -5.71 -5.77 19.14
C ILE A 209 -5.01 -4.56 18.51
N LEU A 210 -5.47 -3.34 18.79
CA LEU A 210 -4.83 -2.14 18.26
C LEU A 210 -3.36 -2.07 18.71
N ALA A 211 -2.42 -1.99 17.77
CA ALA A 211 -1.00 -1.87 18.08
C ALA A 211 -0.61 -0.43 18.46
N HIS A 212 -1.01 0.54 17.63
CA HIS A 212 -0.84 1.96 17.87
C HIS A 212 -1.73 2.76 16.93
N TRP A 213 -2.05 3.99 17.31
CA TRP A 213 -2.79 4.90 16.44
C TRP A 213 -1.91 5.50 15.35
N THR A 214 -2.52 5.76 14.20
CA THR A 214 -1.94 6.48 13.06
C THR A 214 -2.96 7.50 12.54
N LYS A 215 -2.62 8.21 11.45
CA LYS A 215 -3.48 9.25 10.85
C LYS A 215 -3.74 10.37 11.86
N SER A 216 -4.98 10.78 12.04
CA SER A 216 -5.38 11.87 12.93
C SER A 216 -6.14 11.38 14.17
N PHE A 217 -5.95 10.10 14.54
CA PHE A 217 -6.50 9.49 15.75
C PHE A 217 -5.44 9.37 16.83
N ASN A 218 -5.85 9.54 18.07
CA ASN A 218 -5.04 9.24 19.24
C ASN A 218 -5.93 9.04 20.47
N CYS A 219 -6.86 8.08 20.42
CA CYS A 219 -7.81 7.86 21.50
C CYS A 219 -7.15 7.11 22.69
N PRO A 220 -7.04 7.71 23.88
CA PRO A 220 -6.47 7.04 25.04
C PRO A 220 -7.30 5.81 25.45
N GLY A 221 -6.62 4.76 25.89
CA GLY A 221 -7.26 3.54 26.38
C GLY A 221 -7.63 2.48 25.33
N VAL A 222 -7.36 2.73 24.04
CA VAL A 222 -7.64 1.75 22.95
C VAL A 222 -6.40 0.92 22.59
N VAL A 223 -5.19 1.49 22.66
CA VAL A 223 -3.96 0.77 22.34
C VAL A 223 -3.80 -0.46 23.25
N GLY A 224 -3.54 -1.62 22.64
CA GLY A 224 -3.46 -2.91 23.33
C GLY A 224 -4.82 -3.51 23.69
N LYS A 225 -5.94 -2.97 23.19
CA LYS A 225 -7.30 -3.51 23.39
C LYS A 225 -7.89 -4.09 22.12
N ASP A 226 -8.79 -5.04 22.30
CA ASP A 226 -9.59 -5.63 21.24
C ASP A 226 -10.68 -4.66 20.76
N VAL A 227 -10.50 -4.12 19.56
CA VAL A 227 -11.41 -3.12 18.99
C VAL A 227 -12.77 -3.71 18.61
N VAL A 228 -12.83 -5.01 18.31
CA VAL A 228 -14.09 -5.71 18.01
C VAL A 228 -14.92 -5.80 19.28
N LYS A 229 -14.30 -6.21 20.39
CA LYS A 229 -14.96 -6.23 21.69
C LYS A 229 -15.43 -4.84 22.11
N MET A 230 -14.58 -3.81 21.97
CA MET A 230 -14.94 -2.44 22.34
C MET A 230 -16.14 -1.93 21.53
N LEU A 231 -16.17 -2.20 20.23
CA LEU A 231 -17.30 -1.83 19.38
C LEU A 231 -18.57 -2.62 19.70
N ASN A 232 -18.47 -3.94 19.90
CA ASN A 232 -19.61 -4.75 20.33
C ASN A 232 -20.18 -4.27 21.68
N ASP A 233 -19.33 -3.93 22.65
CA ASP A 233 -19.78 -3.40 23.94
C ASP A 233 -20.53 -2.06 23.76
N ALA A 234 -20.06 -1.17 22.87
CA ALA A 234 -20.72 0.09 22.56
C ALA A 234 -22.06 -0.11 21.83
N ILE A 235 -22.09 -0.99 20.82
CA ILE A 235 -23.32 -1.38 20.11
C ILE A 235 -24.34 -1.95 21.10
N HIS A 236 -23.93 -2.83 22.02
CA HIS A 236 -24.82 -3.37 23.04
C HIS A 236 -25.41 -2.29 23.96
N ARG A 237 -24.62 -1.27 24.33
CA ARG A 237 -25.10 -0.14 25.15
C ARG A 237 -26.09 0.75 24.39
N ARG A 238 -25.86 1.02 23.11
CA ARG A 238 -26.59 2.04 22.32
C ARG A 238 -27.74 1.47 21.48
N CYS A 239 -27.56 0.27 20.92
CA CYS A 239 -28.43 -0.39 19.94
C CYS A 239 -29.02 -1.72 20.45
N GLY A 240 -28.57 -2.22 21.60
CA GLY A 240 -28.89 -3.57 22.05
C GLY A 240 -28.14 -4.66 21.24
N ARG A 241 -28.65 -5.89 21.25
CA ARG A 241 -27.98 -7.07 20.61
C ARG A 241 -28.48 -7.36 19.19
N ALA A 242 -28.84 -6.31 18.45
CA ALA A 242 -29.32 -6.42 17.08
C ALA A 242 -28.18 -6.58 16.07
N VAL A 243 -26.99 -6.08 16.39
CA VAL A 243 -25.82 -6.11 15.53
C VAL A 243 -24.67 -6.77 16.25
N ASP A 244 -24.02 -7.74 15.60
CA ASP A 244 -22.82 -8.40 16.11
C ASP A 244 -21.65 -8.21 15.12
N VAL A 245 -20.53 -7.67 15.61
CA VAL A 245 -19.30 -7.56 14.82
C VAL A 245 -18.63 -8.92 14.77
N VAL A 246 -18.55 -9.50 13.57
CA VAL A 246 -18.08 -10.88 13.31
C VAL A 246 -16.75 -10.94 12.57
N ALA A 247 -16.28 -9.81 12.04
CA ALA A 247 -15.01 -9.73 11.35
C ALA A 247 -14.38 -8.34 11.52
N VAL A 248 -13.06 -8.29 11.63
CA VAL A 248 -12.26 -7.08 11.49
C VAL A 248 -11.22 -7.31 10.40
N LEU A 249 -11.03 -6.31 9.54
CA LEU A 249 -10.09 -6.35 8.43
C LEU A 249 -9.27 -5.06 8.41
N ASN A 250 -8.03 -5.12 7.94
CA ASN A 250 -7.30 -3.93 7.52
C ASN A 250 -7.64 -3.55 6.06
N ASP A 251 -7.09 -2.43 5.60
CA ASP A 251 -7.29 -1.93 4.23
C ASP A 251 -6.80 -2.89 3.14
N THR A 252 -5.68 -3.55 3.38
CA THR A 252 -5.02 -4.45 2.43
C THR A 252 -5.84 -5.72 2.24
N THR A 253 -6.35 -6.33 3.31
CA THR A 253 -7.25 -7.49 3.27
C THR A 253 -8.62 -7.13 2.68
N GLY A 254 -9.16 -5.95 3.02
CA GLY A 254 -10.39 -5.45 2.37
C GLY A 254 -10.22 -5.29 0.85
N THR A 255 -9.02 -4.88 0.41
CA THR A 255 -8.69 -4.69 -1.01
C THR A 255 -8.65 -6.02 -1.77
N ILE A 256 -8.03 -7.09 -1.24
CA ILE A 256 -8.03 -8.39 -1.92
C ILE A 256 -9.45 -8.99 -1.98
N VAL A 257 -10.25 -8.86 -0.92
CA VAL A 257 -11.64 -9.32 -0.90
C VAL A 257 -12.46 -8.60 -1.97
N LYS A 258 -12.32 -7.27 -2.07
CA LYS A 258 -13.01 -6.49 -3.10
C LYS A 258 -12.52 -6.84 -4.51
N GLY A 259 -11.23 -7.08 -4.68
CA GLY A 259 -10.65 -7.55 -5.95
C GLY A 259 -11.24 -8.88 -6.37
N ALA A 260 -11.24 -9.88 -5.48
CA ALA A 260 -11.79 -11.21 -5.72
C ALA A 260 -13.30 -11.22 -6.01
N TYR A 261 -14.06 -10.29 -5.42
CA TYR A 261 -15.46 -10.06 -5.79
C TYR A 261 -15.62 -9.56 -7.24
N MET A 262 -14.69 -8.75 -7.74
CA MET A 262 -14.76 -8.21 -9.12
C MET A 262 -14.17 -9.16 -10.15
N ASP A 263 -13.14 -9.90 -9.77
CA ASP A 263 -12.38 -10.83 -10.60
C ASP A 263 -11.86 -11.99 -9.73
N HIS A 264 -12.42 -13.19 -9.92
CA HIS A 264 -12.05 -14.39 -9.17
C HIS A 264 -10.60 -14.85 -9.42
N GLU A 265 -9.88 -14.29 -10.40
CA GLU A 265 -8.43 -14.54 -10.58
C GLU A 265 -7.57 -13.64 -9.68
N THR A 266 -8.16 -12.76 -8.88
CA THR A 266 -7.43 -11.90 -7.93
C THR A 266 -6.66 -12.74 -6.90
N ALA A 267 -5.33 -12.61 -6.93
CA ALA A 267 -4.44 -13.35 -6.02
C ALA A 267 -3.73 -12.47 -4.98
N ILE A 268 -3.67 -11.15 -5.19
CA ILE A 268 -2.89 -10.22 -4.39
C ILE A 268 -3.72 -8.95 -4.12
N GLY A 269 -3.79 -8.54 -2.85
CA GLY A 269 -4.18 -7.19 -2.45
C GLY A 269 -2.95 -6.32 -2.26
N LEU A 270 -2.94 -5.12 -2.82
CA LEU A 270 -1.80 -4.21 -2.75
C LEU A 270 -2.29 -2.79 -2.49
N ILE A 271 -1.76 -2.15 -1.45
CA ILE A 271 -1.97 -0.74 -1.14
C ILE A 271 -0.73 0.03 -1.56
N LEU A 272 -0.90 1.03 -2.42
CA LEU A 272 0.12 2.02 -2.79
C LEU A 272 -0.45 3.41 -2.52
N GLY A 273 -0.21 3.94 -1.33
CA GLY A 273 -0.75 5.22 -0.89
C GLY A 273 0.29 5.99 -0.07
N THR A 274 -0.15 6.62 1.03
CA THR A 274 0.77 7.25 1.99
C THR A 274 1.79 6.24 2.52
N GLY A 275 1.32 5.05 2.91
CA GLY A 275 2.14 3.87 3.16
C GLY A 275 1.96 2.84 2.04
N SER A 276 2.53 1.66 2.25
CA SER A 276 2.44 0.54 1.33
C SER A 276 2.29 -0.76 2.10
N ASN A 277 1.38 -1.63 1.67
CA ASN A 277 1.30 -3.00 2.18
C ASN A 277 0.75 -3.96 1.12
N ALA A 278 0.96 -5.26 1.31
CA ALA A 278 0.46 -6.31 0.43
C ALA A 278 -0.01 -7.53 1.21
N CYS A 279 -1.07 -8.17 0.71
CA CYS A 279 -1.56 -9.45 1.21
C CYS A 279 -1.85 -10.39 0.03
N TYR A 280 -1.90 -11.69 0.31
CA TYR A 280 -2.19 -12.71 -0.70
C TYR A 280 -2.85 -13.93 -0.05
N LEU A 281 -3.53 -14.75 -0.86
CA LEU A 281 -4.07 -16.03 -0.40
C LEU A 281 -2.94 -17.08 -0.37
N GLU A 282 -2.64 -17.62 0.80
CA GLU A 282 -1.62 -18.66 1.01
C GLU A 282 -2.26 -19.99 1.40
N ARG A 283 -1.64 -21.09 0.99
CA ARG A 283 -2.02 -22.42 1.43
C ARG A 283 -1.54 -22.66 2.84
N VAL A 284 -2.42 -23.07 3.74
CA VAL A 284 -2.09 -23.39 5.14
C VAL A 284 -0.97 -24.43 5.23
N SER A 285 -0.93 -25.40 4.31
CA SER A 285 0.14 -26.40 4.21
C SER A 285 1.56 -25.84 4.02
N ARG A 286 1.71 -24.57 3.61
CA ARG A 286 3.00 -23.87 3.45
C ARG A 286 3.35 -22.98 4.66
N ILE A 287 2.42 -22.81 5.59
CA ILE A 287 2.59 -22.01 6.80
C ILE A 287 3.03 -22.95 7.92
N GLU A 288 4.34 -23.17 8.09
CA GLU A 288 4.83 -24.08 9.13
C GLU A 288 4.48 -23.59 10.55
N LYS A 289 4.39 -22.27 10.74
CA LYS A 289 3.98 -21.62 11.98
C LYS A 289 2.46 -21.64 12.22
N TRP A 290 1.67 -22.33 11.39
CA TRP A 290 0.22 -22.36 11.52
C TRP A 290 -0.21 -22.98 12.85
N GLU A 291 -0.97 -22.22 13.64
CA GLU A 291 -1.58 -22.65 14.91
C GLU A 291 -3.12 -22.62 14.85
N GLY A 292 -3.69 -22.36 13.66
CA GLY A 292 -5.14 -22.30 13.45
C GLY A 292 -5.80 -23.68 13.33
N LYS A 293 -7.09 -23.69 12.99
CA LYS A 293 -7.85 -24.95 12.82
C LYS A 293 -7.30 -25.78 11.65
N HIS A 294 -7.47 -27.09 11.74
CA HIS A 294 -6.95 -28.06 10.76
C HIS A 294 -7.81 -28.19 9.48
N ASP A 295 -9.05 -27.69 9.49
CA ASP A 295 -10.00 -27.75 8.38
C ASP A 295 -9.88 -26.56 7.41
N VAL A 296 -8.98 -25.61 7.70
CA VAL A 296 -8.71 -24.46 6.84
C VAL A 296 -7.61 -24.82 5.83
N GLU A 297 -7.93 -24.75 4.53
CA GLU A 297 -6.99 -25.09 3.46
C GLU A 297 -6.12 -23.91 3.01
N GLU A 298 -6.72 -22.72 2.98
CA GLU A 298 -6.10 -21.47 2.56
C GLU A 298 -6.40 -20.36 3.57
N VAL A 299 -5.59 -19.31 3.57
CA VAL A 299 -5.79 -18.16 4.42
C VAL A 299 -5.12 -16.95 3.80
N VAL A 300 -5.75 -15.78 3.90
CA VAL A 300 -5.08 -14.55 3.48
C VAL A 300 -3.98 -14.22 4.49
N ILE A 301 -2.76 -14.02 3.97
CA ILE A 301 -1.60 -13.58 4.74
C ILE A 301 -1.32 -12.13 4.41
N ASP A 302 -1.23 -11.32 5.47
CA ASP A 302 -0.71 -9.97 5.39
C ASP A 302 0.82 -10.03 5.50
N ILE A 303 1.50 -9.54 4.48
CA ILE A 303 2.96 -9.65 4.40
C ILE A 303 3.62 -8.63 5.34
N GLU A 304 2.99 -7.47 5.56
CA GLU A 304 3.59 -6.30 6.22
C GLU A 304 4.96 -5.95 5.59
N PHE A 305 4.99 -5.91 4.25
CA PHE A 305 6.24 -5.88 3.49
C PHE A 305 7.02 -4.56 3.56
N GLY A 306 6.47 -3.53 4.21
CA GLY A 306 7.13 -2.23 4.38
C GLY A 306 8.44 -2.35 5.16
N ALA A 307 8.57 -3.37 6.02
CA ALA A 307 9.75 -3.67 6.83
C ALA A 307 10.83 -4.50 6.11
N LEU A 308 10.60 -4.92 4.85
CA LEU A 308 11.57 -5.72 4.11
C LEU A 308 12.96 -5.05 4.12
N GLY A 309 14.00 -5.78 4.52
CA GLY A 309 15.35 -5.21 4.56
C GLY A 309 15.74 -4.49 5.85
N ASP A 310 14.83 -4.32 6.83
CA ASP A 310 15.17 -3.75 8.15
C ASP A 310 16.22 -4.58 8.91
N ASN A 311 16.40 -5.85 8.55
CA ASN A 311 17.46 -6.74 9.04
C ASN A 311 18.75 -6.71 8.19
N GLY A 312 18.87 -5.76 7.26
CA GLY A 312 20.05 -5.53 6.42
C GLY A 312 20.08 -6.32 5.11
N VAL A 313 19.09 -7.18 4.82
CA VAL A 313 19.13 -8.02 3.59
C VAL A 313 19.05 -7.21 2.29
N LEU A 314 18.59 -5.96 2.34
CA LEU A 314 18.53 -5.03 1.21
C LEU A 314 19.60 -3.93 1.25
N ASP A 315 20.61 -4.01 2.11
CA ASP A 315 21.65 -2.96 2.21
C ASP A 315 22.41 -2.72 0.89
N PHE A 316 22.44 -3.73 0.01
CA PHE A 316 23.09 -3.65 -1.30
C PHE A 316 22.41 -2.71 -2.31
N ILE A 317 21.17 -2.28 -2.05
CA ILE A 317 20.47 -1.26 -2.87
C ILE A 317 20.32 0.08 -2.14
N LYS A 318 20.65 0.15 -0.85
CA LYS A 318 20.42 1.35 -0.03
C LYS A 318 21.41 2.45 -0.43
N THR A 319 20.89 3.54 -0.98
CA THR A 319 21.70 4.71 -1.39
C THR A 319 21.86 5.72 -0.24
N ASP A 320 22.73 6.71 -0.41
CA ASP A 320 22.88 7.77 0.60
C ASP A 320 21.63 8.66 0.68
N PHE A 321 20.88 8.79 -0.42
CA PHE A 321 19.57 9.46 -0.42
C PHE A 321 18.60 8.72 0.48
N ASP A 322 18.51 7.39 0.35
CA ASP A 322 17.63 6.57 1.18
C ASP A 322 18.02 6.64 2.67
N ARG A 323 19.33 6.65 2.96
CA ARG A 323 19.84 6.83 4.33
C ARG A 323 19.46 8.18 4.90
N GLU A 324 19.47 9.24 4.10
CA GLU A 324 19.07 10.58 4.54
C GLU A 324 17.57 10.67 4.82
N VAL A 325 16.73 10.12 3.94
CA VAL A 325 15.28 10.03 4.17
C VAL A 325 14.98 9.24 5.44
N ASP A 326 15.65 8.10 5.64
CA ASP A 326 15.49 7.25 6.81
C ASP A 326 15.93 7.94 8.11
N ARG A 327 17.10 8.61 8.13
CA ARG A 327 17.61 9.35 9.30
C ARG A 327 16.71 10.51 9.74
N ASN A 328 15.99 11.12 8.80
CA ASN A 328 15.06 12.22 9.07
C ASN A 328 13.61 11.75 9.22
N SER A 329 13.37 10.43 9.16
CA SER A 329 12.04 9.86 9.37
C SER A 329 11.75 9.65 10.86
N LEU A 330 10.47 9.53 11.19
CA LEU A 330 10.03 9.25 12.57
C LEU A 330 10.52 7.90 13.10
N LEU A 331 10.59 6.89 12.23
CA LEU A 331 10.93 5.52 12.59
C LEU A 331 12.26 5.13 11.95
N VAL A 332 13.36 5.72 12.41
CA VAL A 332 14.69 5.48 11.84
C VAL A 332 15.03 3.99 11.88
N GLY A 333 15.38 3.41 10.74
CA GLY A 333 15.74 2.00 10.61
C GLY A 333 14.56 1.02 10.66
N SER A 334 13.32 1.50 10.60
CA SER A 334 12.13 0.67 10.47
C SER A 334 11.31 1.04 9.24
N PHE A 335 10.59 0.07 8.68
CA PHE A 335 9.80 0.23 7.44
C PHE A 335 10.65 0.80 6.30
N THR A 336 11.90 0.34 6.18
CA THR A 336 12.87 0.92 5.24
C THR A 336 12.49 0.68 3.78
N PHE A 337 11.87 -0.45 3.46
CA PHE A 337 11.39 -0.73 2.11
C PHE A 337 10.27 0.22 1.69
N GLU A 338 9.32 0.48 2.59
CA GLU A 338 8.23 1.44 2.34
C GLU A 338 8.79 2.83 1.98
N LYS A 339 9.86 3.26 2.68
CA LYS A 339 10.51 4.55 2.46
C LYS A 339 11.11 4.71 1.07
N TYR A 340 11.38 3.63 0.35
CA TYR A 340 11.99 3.73 -0.99
C TYR A 340 11.01 4.19 -2.06
N TYR A 341 9.69 4.11 -1.84
CA TYR A 341 8.69 4.37 -2.88
C TYR A 341 7.30 4.80 -2.43
N ALA A 342 6.89 4.60 -1.17
CA ALA A 342 5.53 4.94 -0.76
C ALA A 342 5.28 6.46 -0.83
N GLY A 343 4.02 6.86 -0.98
CA GLY A 343 3.62 8.22 -1.26
C GLY A 343 3.99 9.24 -0.18
N LYS A 344 4.27 8.82 1.06
CA LYS A 344 4.85 9.70 2.09
C LYS A 344 6.30 10.08 1.81
N TYR A 345 7.05 9.23 1.12
CA TYR A 345 8.52 9.31 1.01
C TYR A 345 9.02 9.56 -0.41
N LEU A 346 8.26 9.22 -1.45
CA LEU A 346 8.71 9.38 -2.85
C LEU A 346 9.11 10.84 -3.17
N GLY A 347 8.28 11.81 -2.76
CA GLY A 347 8.61 13.22 -2.89
C GLY A 347 9.83 13.65 -2.06
N GLU A 348 10.02 13.07 -0.88
CA GLU A 348 11.17 13.39 -0.02
C GLU A 348 12.49 12.84 -0.60
N ILE A 349 12.46 11.66 -1.23
CA ILE A 349 13.60 11.14 -1.98
C ILE A 349 13.96 12.10 -3.12
N ALA A 350 12.95 12.58 -3.87
CA ALA A 350 13.15 13.57 -4.92
C ALA A 350 13.82 14.84 -4.35
N ARG A 351 13.27 15.39 -3.26
CA ARG A 351 13.79 16.59 -2.59
C ARG A 351 15.25 16.44 -2.19
N VAL A 352 15.59 15.33 -1.54
CA VAL A 352 16.96 15.05 -1.07
C VAL A 352 17.92 14.99 -2.26
N ILE A 353 17.53 14.36 -3.37
CA ILE A 353 18.32 14.35 -4.61
C ILE A 353 18.47 15.77 -5.17
N LEU A 354 17.38 16.53 -5.28
CA LEU A 354 17.42 17.90 -5.81
C LEU A 354 18.33 18.81 -4.97
N VAL A 355 18.23 18.76 -3.63
CA VAL A 355 19.12 19.52 -2.73
C VAL A 355 20.58 19.09 -2.93
N ARG A 356 20.84 17.78 -3.06
CA ARG A 356 22.21 17.29 -3.32
C ARG A 356 22.77 17.82 -4.65
N LEU A 357 21.95 17.86 -5.70
CA LEU A 357 22.36 18.40 -7.00
C LEU A 357 22.64 19.91 -6.91
N VAL A 358 21.83 20.67 -6.17
CA VAL A 358 22.09 22.09 -5.91
C VAL A 358 23.40 22.28 -5.15
N ASP A 359 23.64 21.50 -4.09
CA ASP A 359 24.87 21.61 -3.29
C ASP A 359 26.14 21.23 -4.08
N GLU A 360 26.02 20.38 -5.13
CA GLU A 360 27.10 20.06 -6.08
C GLU A 360 27.21 21.09 -7.23
N GLY A 361 26.37 22.13 -7.25
CA GLY A 361 26.36 23.16 -8.30
C GLY A 361 25.74 22.69 -9.62
N LEU A 362 24.98 21.60 -9.61
CA LEU A 362 24.38 20.96 -10.77
C LEU A 362 22.93 21.39 -11.02
N LEU A 363 22.31 22.10 -10.08
CA LEU A 363 21.01 22.71 -10.25
C LEU A 363 21.04 24.16 -9.77
N PHE A 364 20.28 25.02 -10.45
CA PHE A 364 20.00 26.40 -10.07
C PHE A 364 21.27 27.23 -9.76
N GLU A 365 22.37 26.97 -10.45
CA GLU A 365 23.69 27.59 -10.21
C GLU A 365 24.17 27.47 -8.75
N GLY A 366 23.75 26.42 -8.04
CA GLY A 366 24.06 26.20 -6.62
C GLY A 366 23.23 27.02 -5.64
N LYS A 367 22.18 27.71 -6.10
CA LYS A 367 21.29 28.52 -5.27
C LYS A 367 20.07 27.71 -4.84
N CYS A 368 19.95 27.47 -3.54
CA CYS A 368 18.81 26.75 -2.96
C CYS A 368 17.91 27.71 -2.18
N THR A 369 16.61 27.41 -2.11
CA THR A 369 15.67 28.12 -1.23
C THR A 369 15.44 27.35 0.07
N GLU A 370 15.13 28.07 1.15
CA GLU A 370 14.77 27.45 2.43
C GLU A 370 13.60 26.47 2.30
N LYS A 371 12.65 26.79 1.41
CA LYS A 371 11.51 25.92 1.12
C LYS A 371 11.97 24.57 0.54
N LEU A 372 12.92 24.54 -0.40
CA LEU A 372 13.45 23.27 -0.94
C LEU A 372 14.30 22.51 0.10
N ARG A 373 15.02 23.22 0.97
CA ARG A 373 15.79 22.59 2.07
C ARG A 373 14.91 22.01 3.18
N THR A 374 13.68 22.47 3.32
CA THR A 374 12.75 22.01 4.36
C THR A 374 12.28 20.57 4.10
N PRO A 375 12.49 19.61 5.02
CA PRO A 375 12.00 18.24 4.87
C PRO A 375 10.48 18.16 4.66
N GLY A 376 10.04 17.27 3.78
CA GLY A 376 8.64 17.07 3.42
C GLY A 376 8.02 18.17 2.55
N SER A 377 8.79 19.18 2.15
CA SER A 377 8.26 20.27 1.32
C SER A 377 7.94 19.84 -0.11
N PHE A 378 8.58 18.78 -0.60
CA PHE A 378 8.35 18.23 -1.93
C PHE A 378 7.47 16.97 -1.83
N THR A 379 6.23 17.08 -2.29
CA THR A 379 5.24 16.00 -2.14
C THR A 379 5.24 15.05 -3.33
N THR A 380 4.67 13.86 -3.15
CA THR A 380 4.46 12.88 -4.25
C THR A 380 3.56 13.41 -5.37
N ASN A 381 2.69 14.39 -5.08
CA ASN A 381 1.91 15.07 -6.12
C ASN A 381 2.84 15.82 -7.09
N TYR A 382 3.88 16.49 -6.59
CA TYR A 382 4.84 17.18 -7.46
C TYR A 382 5.59 16.20 -8.38
N VAL A 383 6.02 15.04 -7.85
CA VAL A 383 6.63 13.97 -8.67
C VAL A 383 5.67 13.55 -9.79
N SER A 384 4.40 13.33 -9.46
CA SER A 384 3.37 12.90 -10.43
C SER A 384 3.11 13.96 -11.52
N HIS A 385 3.11 15.24 -11.15
CA HIS A 385 2.91 16.35 -12.09
C HIS A 385 4.12 16.54 -13.02
N ILE A 386 5.34 16.39 -12.51
CA ILE A 386 6.56 16.46 -13.33
C ILE A 386 6.66 15.24 -14.28
N GLU A 387 6.21 14.07 -13.84
CA GLU A 387 6.11 12.89 -14.71
C GLU A 387 5.09 13.06 -15.83
N LYS A 388 3.96 13.73 -15.54
CA LYS A 388 2.98 14.10 -16.56
C LYS A 388 3.62 14.97 -17.65
N ASP A 389 4.44 15.95 -17.27
CA ASP A 389 5.20 16.78 -18.22
C ASP A 389 6.13 15.94 -19.11
N THR A 390 6.80 14.92 -18.56
CA THR A 390 7.62 13.98 -19.35
C THR A 390 6.79 13.22 -20.38
N VAL A 391 5.62 12.72 -19.99
CA VAL A 391 4.71 11.97 -20.88
C VAL A 391 4.09 12.86 -21.96
N GLU A 392 3.77 14.10 -21.61
CA GLU A 392 3.10 15.07 -22.49
C GLU A 392 4.07 15.93 -23.29
N LEU A 393 5.38 15.77 -23.10
CA LEU A 393 6.43 16.60 -23.69
C LEU A 393 6.24 18.10 -23.38
N SER A 394 5.87 18.37 -22.13
CA SER A 394 5.62 19.70 -21.56
C SER A 394 6.65 20.05 -20.48
N THR A 395 6.60 21.29 -20.00
CA THR A 395 7.30 21.81 -18.81
C THR A 395 6.38 22.62 -17.90
N GLU A 396 5.09 22.77 -18.24
CA GLU A 396 4.16 23.69 -17.57
C GLU A 396 4.03 23.39 -16.07
N GLU A 397 3.88 22.13 -15.68
CA GLU A 397 3.74 21.76 -14.27
C GLU A 397 5.07 21.91 -13.53
N THR A 398 6.17 21.54 -14.17
CA THR A 398 7.52 21.67 -13.61
C THR A 398 7.84 23.14 -13.32
N GLU A 399 7.56 24.03 -14.27
CA GLU A 399 7.74 25.47 -14.12
C GLU A 399 6.85 26.05 -13.02
N ARG A 400 5.57 25.64 -12.98
CA ARG A 400 4.62 26.04 -11.93
C ARG A 400 5.13 25.65 -10.53
N ILE A 401 5.60 24.42 -10.39
CA ILE A 401 6.15 23.90 -9.12
C ILE A 401 7.40 24.70 -8.74
N LEU A 402 8.35 24.92 -9.65
CA LEU A 402 9.54 25.73 -9.36
C LEU A 402 9.20 27.16 -8.95
N GLY A 403 8.16 27.75 -9.56
CA GLY A 403 7.60 29.04 -9.15
C GLY A 403 7.10 29.04 -7.70
N GLU A 404 6.41 27.99 -7.26
CA GLU A 404 5.99 27.84 -5.86
C GLU A 404 7.16 27.74 -4.88
N PHE A 405 8.30 27.22 -5.32
CA PHE A 405 9.54 27.13 -4.53
C PHE A 405 10.40 28.40 -4.60
N GLY A 406 10.00 29.38 -5.43
CA GLY A 406 10.75 30.63 -5.62
C GLY A 406 12.12 30.42 -6.26
N LEU A 407 12.26 29.39 -7.09
CA LEU A 407 13.53 29.02 -7.73
C LEU A 407 13.62 29.64 -9.12
N GLY A 408 14.76 30.28 -9.42
CA GLY A 408 15.13 30.62 -10.80
C GLY A 408 15.74 29.39 -11.47
N TYR A 409 15.36 29.13 -12.74
CA TYR A 409 15.76 27.93 -13.46
C TYR A 409 16.15 28.22 -14.90
N THR A 410 16.96 27.32 -15.45
CA THR A 410 17.33 27.20 -16.85
C THR A 410 16.56 26.06 -17.53
N GLN A 411 16.68 25.92 -18.84
CA GLN A 411 16.11 24.76 -19.54
C GLN A 411 16.76 23.45 -19.10
N ASP A 412 18.06 23.46 -18.84
CA ASP A 412 18.79 22.28 -18.37
C ASP A 412 18.28 21.83 -16.99
N ASP A 413 17.95 22.78 -16.09
CA ASP A 413 17.37 22.46 -14.78
C ASP A 413 16.04 21.71 -14.91
N LEU A 414 15.16 22.16 -15.83
CA LEU A 414 13.86 21.51 -16.09
C LEU A 414 14.05 20.06 -16.54
N GLU A 415 14.98 19.81 -17.46
CA GLU A 415 15.28 18.46 -17.95
C GLU A 415 15.88 17.57 -16.86
N ILE A 416 16.77 18.11 -16.01
CA ILE A 416 17.34 17.37 -14.88
C ILE A 416 16.26 16.99 -13.86
N ILE A 417 15.35 17.90 -13.51
CA ILE A 417 14.28 17.63 -12.53
C ILE A 417 13.32 16.56 -13.06
N LYS A 418 12.96 16.63 -14.34
CA LYS A 418 12.16 15.60 -15.00
C LYS A 418 12.87 14.25 -14.99
N TYR A 419 14.17 14.22 -15.26
CA TYR A 419 15.00 13.01 -15.18
C TYR A 419 15.04 12.43 -13.76
N VAL A 420 15.24 13.25 -12.73
CA VAL A 420 15.21 12.82 -11.32
C VAL A 420 13.88 12.14 -10.98
N CYS A 421 12.76 12.77 -11.34
CA CYS A 421 11.43 12.23 -11.08
C CYS A 421 11.20 10.90 -11.82
N ALA A 422 11.66 10.80 -13.07
CA ALA A 422 11.56 9.57 -13.84
C ALA A 422 12.37 8.41 -13.23
N VAL A 423 13.61 8.67 -12.79
CA VAL A 423 14.46 7.66 -12.15
C VAL A 423 13.85 7.14 -10.86
N ILE A 424 13.31 8.01 -9.99
CA ILE A 424 12.72 7.59 -8.71
C ILE A 424 11.42 6.81 -8.93
N SER A 425 10.58 7.21 -9.88
CA SER A 425 9.32 6.51 -10.19
C SER A 425 9.58 5.15 -10.82
N GLU A 426 10.57 5.05 -11.72
CA GLU A 426 10.98 3.78 -12.31
C GLU A 426 11.55 2.83 -11.26
N ARG A 427 12.40 3.35 -10.35
CA ARG A 427 12.90 2.59 -9.19
C ARG A 427 11.74 2.08 -8.32
N ALA A 428 10.79 2.96 -8.00
CA ALA A 428 9.59 2.61 -7.24
C ALA A 428 8.77 1.50 -7.91
N ALA A 429 8.50 1.64 -9.21
CA ALA A 429 7.77 0.63 -9.98
C ALA A 429 8.50 -0.73 -9.99
N ASN A 430 9.82 -0.73 -10.15
CA ASN A 430 10.63 -1.94 -10.11
C ASN A 430 10.59 -2.61 -8.73
N LEU A 431 10.69 -1.85 -7.64
CA LEU A 431 10.58 -2.37 -6.27
C LEU A 431 9.22 -2.98 -5.99
N VAL A 432 8.13 -2.33 -6.41
CA VAL A 432 6.77 -2.87 -6.25
C VAL A 432 6.56 -4.13 -7.11
N SER A 433 7.18 -4.18 -8.30
CA SER A 433 7.01 -5.30 -9.24
C SER A 433 7.53 -6.64 -8.74
N ILE A 434 8.37 -6.67 -7.69
CA ILE A 434 8.86 -7.93 -7.11
C ILE A 434 7.69 -8.82 -6.64
N CYS A 435 6.56 -8.22 -6.26
CA CYS A 435 5.34 -8.93 -5.88
C CYS A 435 4.70 -9.72 -7.02
N LYS A 436 4.95 -9.34 -8.29
CA LYS A 436 4.40 -10.02 -9.47
C LYS A 436 5.16 -11.29 -9.86
N SER A 437 6.31 -11.54 -9.24
CA SER A 437 7.31 -12.45 -9.79
C SER A 437 7.48 -13.74 -8.99
N LEU A 438 6.50 -14.14 -8.16
CA LEU A 438 6.49 -15.48 -7.60
C LEU A 438 6.51 -16.48 -8.78
N PRO A 439 7.50 -17.38 -8.87
CA PRO A 439 7.60 -18.29 -9.99
C PRO A 439 6.31 -19.10 -10.09
N PRO A 440 5.82 -19.39 -11.32
CA PRO A 440 4.79 -20.41 -11.45
C PRO A 440 5.29 -21.69 -10.76
N PRO A 441 4.39 -22.48 -10.15
CA PRO A 441 4.79 -23.74 -9.51
C PRO A 441 5.61 -24.56 -10.51
N PRO A 442 6.63 -25.31 -10.05
CA PRO A 442 7.39 -26.17 -10.95
C PRO A 442 6.42 -27.18 -11.55
N SER A 443 6.04 -27.02 -12.82
CA SER A 443 5.28 -28.01 -13.55
C SER A 443 6.18 -29.20 -13.84
N PRO A 444 5.87 -30.43 -13.38
CA PRO A 444 6.47 -31.64 -13.92
C PRO A 444 5.35 -32.42 -14.62
N ILE A 445 4.96 -32.01 -15.82
CA ILE A 445 4.22 -32.93 -16.71
C ILE A 445 4.80 -32.84 -18.12
N VAL A 446 5.83 -33.66 -18.31
CA VAL A 446 6.25 -34.11 -19.64
C VAL A 446 5.13 -35.00 -20.18
N PHE A 447 4.31 -34.48 -21.09
CA PHE A 447 3.49 -35.34 -21.93
C PHE A 447 4.41 -36.05 -22.92
N ARG A 448 4.62 -37.36 -22.70
CA ARG A 448 5.19 -38.27 -23.69
C ARG A 448 4.34 -38.19 -24.96
N LYS A 449 4.99 -37.87 -26.08
CA LYS A 449 4.47 -38.15 -27.43
C LYS A 449 4.26 -39.66 -27.56
N THR A 450 3.01 -40.12 -27.49
CA THR A 450 2.63 -41.39 -28.09
C THR A 450 2.23 -41.13 -29.53
N SER A 451 3.10 -41.54 -30.44
CA SER A 451 2.83 -41.67 -31.87
C SER A 451 1.65 -42.60 -32.12
N ARG A 452 0.68 -42.18 -32.91
CA ARG A 452 0.03 -43.02 -33.93
C ARG A 452 -0.57 -42.13 -35.02
N ASN A 453 -0.25 -42.52 -36.24
CA ASN A 453 -0.62 -41.91 -37.51
C ASN A 453 -2.10 -42.14 -37.84
N ASP A 454 -2.47 -41.52 -38.97
CA ASP A 454 -3.57 -41.80 -39.90
C ASP A 454 -4.82 -40.94 -39.63
N GLU A 455 -5.45 -40.26 -40.59
CA GLU A 455 -5.26 -40.05 -42.03
C GLU A 455 -6.36 -39.03 -42.45
N TYR A 456 -6.10 -38.18 -43.47
CA TYR A 456 -7.04 -37.49 -44.38
C TYR A 456 -8.26 -36.71 -43.79
N SER A 457 -8.66 -35.50 -44.21
CA SER A 457 -8.49 -34.74 -45.45
C SER A 457 -9.13 -33.34 -45.31
N ASN A 458 -8.59 -32.40 -46.07
CA ASN A 458 -9.23 -31.28 -46.79
C ASN A 458 -9.93 -30.10 -46.08
N GLU A 459 -9.37 -28.95 -46.46
CA GLU A 459 -10.02 -27.73 -46.98
C GLU A 459 -10.31 -26.54 -46.06
N ASN A 460 -9.62 -25.45 -46.42
CA ASN A 460 -10.08 -24.06 -46.43
C ASN A 460 -10.46 -23.42 -45.10
N SER A 461 -9.55 -22.62 -44.53
CA SER A 461 -9.63 -21.15 -44.66
C SER A 461 -8.60 -20.45 -43.74
N LEU A 462 -7.80 -19.61 -44.39
CA LEU A 462 -7.41 -18.25 -43.96
C LEU A 462 -7.30 -17.98 -42.45
N GLY A 463 -6.05 -17.92 -41.98
CA GLY A 463 -5.44 -16.68 -41.48
C GLY A 463 -5.85 -16.13 -40.11
N LEU A 464 -4.80 -15.73 -39.37
CA LEU A 464 -4.74 -14.93 -38.11
C LEU A 464 -4.42 -15.81 -36.91
N THR A 465 -3.14 -16.08 -36.63
CA THR A 465 -2.17 -15.16 -36.00
C THR A 465 -2.73 -14.48 -34.76
N TYR A 466 -2.39 -15.08 -33.61
CA TYR A 466 -2.16 -14.48 -32.30
C TYR A 466 -2.92 -13.19 -31.94
N LEU A 467 -3.82 -13.31 -30.96
CA LEU A 467 -3.89 -12.40 -29.82
C LEU A 467 -3.97 -13.21 -28.53
#